data_AF-A0A972HII6-F1
#
_entry.id   AF-A0A972HII6-F1
#
_cell.length_a   1.000
_cell.length_b   1.000
_cell.length_c   1.000
_cell.angle_alpha   90.00
_cell.angle_beta   90.00
_cell.angle_gamma   90.00
#
_symmetry.space_group_name_H-M   'P 1'
#
loop_
_entity.id
_entity.type
_entity.pdbx_description
1 polymer ?
#
loop_
_entity_poly.entity_id
_entity_poly.type
_entity_poly.pdbx_seq_one_letter_code
_entity_poly.pdbx_strand_id
1 'polypeptide(L)'
;MAFGQQSGPPAGHRLIQSLSDLLEAAGFADFRDARGAMGFTQRQAGGKFSVGEAEEFIAQLETAQHEGTVIEATPVEQLSADEVAMRSAKTEHLAAELQRRGWVVMEP
;
A
#
# COMPACT_ATOMS: atom_id res chain seq x y z
N MET A 1 15.54 3.09 15.48
CA MET A 1 14.68 1.91 15.20
C MET A 1 15.43 0.68 15.70
N ALA A 2 14.81 -0.11 16.57
CA ALA A 2 15.51 -1.11 17.39
C ALA A 2 15.86 -2.38 16.59
N PHE A 3 17.09 -2.43 16.07
CA PHE A 3 17.73 -3.65 15.58
C PHE A 3 18.01 -4.60 16.75
N GLY A 4 17.04 -5.44 17.12
CA GLY A 4 17.26 -6.39 18.23
C GLY A 4 16.04 -7.07 18.83
N GLN A 5 14.81 -6.82 18.35
CA GLN A 5 13.68 -7.67 18.75
C GLN A 5 13.92 -9.08 18.20
N GLN A 6 14.09 -10.03 19.11
CA GLN A 6 14.28 -11.44 18.78
C GLN A 6 13.10 -11.88 17.91
N SER A 7 13.42 -12.34 16.69
CA SER A 7 12.40 -12.88 15.78
C SER A 7 11.62 -13.96 16.51
N GLY A 8 10.33 -13.69 16.75
CA GLY A 8 9.40 -14.63 17.37
C GLY A 8 9.23 -15.91 16.54
N PRO A 9 8.35 -16.82 16.97
CA PRO A 9 8.07 -18.04 16.22
C PRO A 9 7.71 -17.71 14.76
N PRO A 10 8.12 -18.55 13.78
CA PRO A 10 7.82 -18.31 12.38
C PRO A 10 6.31 -18.27 12.17
N ALA A 11 5.85 -17.35 11.32
CA ALA A 11 4.45 -17.27 10.95
C ALA A 11 3.99 -18.57 10.27
N GLY A 12 2.79 -19.02 10.62
CA GLY A 12 2.17 -20.16 9.96
C GLY A 12 1.76 -19.83 8.52
N HIS A 13 1.64 -20.85 7.67
CA HIS A 13 1.25 -20.70 6.27
C HIS A 13 -0.04 -19.90 6.06
N ARG A 14 -1.03 -20.07 6.95
CA ARG A 14 -2.30 -19.32 6.88
C ARG A 14 -2.11 -17.82 7.05
N LEU A 15 -1.28 -17.40 8.01
CA LEU A 15 -1.00 -15.98 8.24
C LEU A 15 -0.24 -15.39 7.05
N ILE A 16 0.75 -16.10 6.51
CA ILE A 16 1.51 -15.65 5.34
C ILE A 16 0.59 -15.54 4.12
N GLN A 17 -0.34 -16.49 3.94
CA GLN A 17 -1.33 -16.43 2.86
C GLN A 17 -2.26 -15.23 3.01
N SER A 18 -2.84 -15.01 4.19
CA SER A 18 -3.70 -13.85 4.45
C SER A 18 -2.97 -12.52 4.22
N LEU A 19 -1.69 -12.43 4.61
CA LEU A 19 -0.86 -11.28 4.31
C LEU A 19 -0.66 -11.09 2.79
N SER A 20 -0.40 -12.17 2.04
CA SER A 20 -0.30 -12.13 0.58
C SER A 20 -1.59 -11.64 -0.07
N ASP A 21 -2.73 -12.22 0.34
CA ASP A 21 -4.04 -11.88 -0.21
C ASP A 21 -4.38 -10.39 0.02
N LEU A 22 -4.04 -9.84 1.19
CA LEU A 22 -4.23 -8.42 1.50
C LEU A 22 -3.29 -7.51 0.70
N LEU A 23 -2.06 -7.96 0.44
CA LEU A 23 -1.12 -7.24 -0.42
C LEU A 23 -1.57 -7.22 -1.87
N GLU A 24 -2.07 -8.34 -2.39
CA GLU A 24 -2.65 -8.43 -3.74
C GLU A 24 -3.87 -7.53 -3.87
N ALA A 25 -4.75 -7.51 -2.86
CA ALA A 25 -5.88 -6.58 -2.81
C ALA A 25 -5.45 -5.11 -2.73
N ALA A 26 -4.28 -4.82 -2.15
CA ALA A 26 -3.66 -3.50 -2.14
C ALA A 26 -2.92 -3.16 -3.45
N GLY A 27 -2.83 -4.11 -4.40
CA GLY A 27 -2.22 -3.91 -5.72
C GLY A 27 -0.77 -4.39 -5.85
N PHE A 28 -0.21 -5.06 -4.85
CA PHE A 28 1.15 -5.61 -4.92
C PHE A 28 1.15 -7.03 -5.48
N ALA A 29 2.13 -7.36 -6.33
CA ALA A 29 2.23 -8.69 -6.91
C ALA A 29 2.82 -9.74 -5.94
N ASP A 30 3.74 -9.32 -5.07
CA ASP A 30 4.38 -10.19 -4.07
C ASP A 30 5.01 -9.38 -2.92
N PHE A 31 5.63 -10.08 -1.95
CA PHE A 31 6.33 -9.45 -0.83
C PHE A 31 7.56 -8.63 -1.23
N ARG A 32 8.16 -8.85 -2.41
CA ARG A 32 9.30 -8.05 -2.88
C ARG A 32 8.83 -6.73 -3.45
N ASP A 33 7.72 -6.75 -4.17
CA ASP A 33 7.06 -5.58 -4.72
C ASP A 33 6.55 -4.67 -3.58
N ALA A 34 5.87 -5.27 -2.60
CA ALA A 34 5.43 -4.58 -1.39
C ALA A 34 6.58 -4.08 -0.49
N ARG A 35 7.83 -4.52 -0.72
CA ARG A 35 8.97 -4.20 0.17
C ARG A 35 9.20 -2.71 0.33
N GLY A 36 9.09 -1.96 -0.76
CA GLY A 36 9.30 -0.51 -0.75
C GLY A 36 8.24 0.21 0.07
N ALA A 37 6.97 -0.06 -0.23
CA ALA A 37 5.84 0.59 0.42
C ALA A 37 5.66 0.16 1.88
N MET A 38 5.84 -1.12 2.18
CA MET A 38 5.63 -1.69 3.52
C MET A 38 6.89 -1.65 4.40
N GLY A 39 8.04 -1.22 3.86
CA GLY A 39 9.30 -1.21 4.59
C GLY A 39 9.81 -2.61 4.98
N PHE A 40 9.42 -3.65 4.25
CA PHE A 40 9.84 -5.02 4.58
C PHE A 40 11.36 -5.19 4.54
N THR A 41 11.87 -5.99 5.48
CA THR A 41 13.26 -6.42 5.46
C THR A 41 13.52 -7.41 4.32
N GLN A 42 14.80 -7.62 3.97
CA GLN A 42 15.18 -8.60 2.94
C GLN A 42 14.69 -10.02 3.27
N ARG A 43 14.66 -10.39 4.55
CA ARG A 43 14.12 -11.67 5.03
C ARG A 43 12.62 -11.79 4.76
N GLN A 44 11.87 -10.74 5.07
CA GLN A 44 10.40 -10.66 4.90
C GLN A 44 9.99 -10.61 3.43
N ALA A 45 10.75 -9.92 2.58
CA ALA A 45 10.59 -9.96 1.13
C ALA A 45 10.83 -11.37 0.53
N GLY A 46 11.46 -12.28 1.29
CA GLY A 46 11.55 -13.70 0.99
C GLY A 46 10.42 -14.55 1.59
N GLY A 47 9.34 -13.95 2.08
CA GLY A 47 8.19 -14.63 2.69
C GLY A 47 8.42 -15.10 4.12
N LYS A 48 9.51 -14.71 4.78
CA LYS A 48 9.86 -15.18 6.13
C LYS A 48 9.46 -14.14 7.17
N PHE A 49 8.28 -14.32 7.73
CA PHE A 49 7.74 -13.48 8.81
C PHE A 49 7.71 -14.24 10.14
N SER A 50 7.84 -13.53 11.25
CA SER A 50 7.39 -14.06 12.55
C SER A 50 5.88 -13.86 12.71
N VAL A 51 5.24 -14.58 13.64
CA VAL A 51 3.80 -14.44 13.91
C VAL A 51 3.44 -12.99 14.22
N GLY A 52 4.16 -12.36 15.15
CA GLY A 52 3.91 -10.96 15.53
C GLY A 52 4.10 -9.99 14.36
N GLU A 53 5.16 -10.18 13.57
CA GLU A 53 5.39 -9.34 12.37
C GLU A 53 4.24 -9.47 11.36
N ALA A 54 3.77 -10.70 11.09
CA ALA A 54 2.70 -10.92 10.12
C ALA A 54 1.37 -10.31 10.60
N GLU A 55 1.03 -10.47 11.89
CA GLU A 55 -0.18 -9.91 12.48
C GLU A 55 -0.17 -8.37 12.45
N GLU A 56 0.97 -7.74 12.74
CA GLU A 56 1.10 -6.28 12.67
C GLU A 56 0.85 -5.76 11.24
N PHE A 57 1.44 -6.40 10.22
CA PHE A 57 1.23 -5.98 8.83
C PHE A 57 -0.19 -6.27 8.32
N ILE A 58 -0.79 -7.39 8.72
CA ILE A 58 -2.19 -7.70 8.41
C ILE A 58 -3.09 -6.60 8.99
N ALA A 59 -2.95 -6.28 10.28
CA ALA A 59 -3.76 -5.25 10.92
C ALA A 59 -3.59 -3.87 10.26
N GLN A 60 -2.36 -3.52 9.86
CA GLN A 60 -2.08 -2.29 9.13
C GLN A 60 -2.78 -2.26 7.76
N LEU A 61 -2.69 -3.33 6.97
CA LEU A 61 -3.33 -3.43 5.66
C LEU A 61 -4.86 -3.43 5.76
N GLU A 62 -5.43 -4.16 6.72
CA GLU A 62 -6.87 -4.17 6.96
C GLU A 62 -7.39 -2.79 7.36
N THR A 63 -6.64 -2.07 8.20
CA THR A 63 -6.98 -0.68 8.58
C THR A 63 -6.95 0.23 7.36
N ALA A 64 -5.89 0.16 6.55
CA ALA A 64 -5.78 0.96 5.33
C ALA A 64 -6.89 0.66 4.31
N GLN A 65 -7.28 -0.62 4.15
CA GLN A 65 -8.39 -1.01 3.30
C GLN A 65 -9.73 -0.47 3.81
N HIS A 66 -9.97 -0.49 5.12
CA HIS A 66 -11.21 0.02 5.72
C HIS A 66 -11.32 1.54 5.71
N GLU A 67 -10.20 2.25 5.92
CA GLU A 67 -10.19 3.70 5.95
C GLU A 67 -10.24 4.33 4.55
N GLY A 68 -10.10 3.54 3.49
CA GLY A 68 -9.95 4.05 2.12
C GLY A 68 -8.71 4.94 1.95
N THR A 69 -7.86 4.98 2.97
CA THR A 69 -6.59 5.69 3.00
C THR A 69 -5.63 4.84 2.19
N VAL A 70 -5.42 5.24 0.94
CA VAL A 70 -4.27 4.79 0.15
C VAL A 70 -3.05 4.94 1.06
N ILE A 71 -2.35 3.84 1.34
CA ILE A 71 -1.09 3.89 2.08
C ILE A 71 -0.16 4.74 1.24
N GLU A 72 -0.05 6.01 1.59
CA GLU A 72 0.72 7.00 0.86
C GLU A 72 2.19 6.71 1.16
N ALA A 73 2.76 5.77 0.39
CA ALA A 73 4.18 5.63 0.23
C ALA A 73 4.70 6.99 -0.26
N THR A 74 5.54 7.63 0.54
CA THR A 74 6.28 8.80 0.07
C THR A 74 7.16 8.36 -1.12
N PRO A 75 6.86 8.77 -2.36
CA PRO A 75 7.58 8.28 -3.51
C PRO A 75 8.77 9.19 -3.76
N VAL A 76 9.98 8.67 -3.58
CA VAL A 76 11.11 9.17 -4.38
C VAL A 76 11.05 8.46 -5.75
N GLU A 77 10.48 9.21 -6.69
CA GLU A 77 10.71 9.19 -8.14
C GLU A 77 10.44 7.90 -8.93
N GLN A 78 9.20 7.76 -9.42
CA GLN A 78 8.84 7.90 -10.85
C GLN A 78 7.39 7.45 -11.00
N LEU A 79 6.46 8.42 -11.15
CA LEU A 79 5.05 8.15 -11.39
C LEU A 79 4.93 7.28 -12.65
N SER A 80 4.42 6.07 -12.50
CA SER A 80 4.13 5.20 -13.64
C SER A 80 3.12 5.91 -14.53
N ALA A 81 3.28 5.83 -15.86
CA ALA A 81 2.43 6.54 -16.81
C ALA A 81 0.93 6.27 -16.56
N ASP A 82 0.60 5.07 -16.08
CA ASP A 82 -0.74 4.68 -15.66
C ASP A 82 -1.26 5.43 -14.43
N GLU A 83 -0.41 5.73 -13.44
CA GLU A 83 -0.80 6.53 -12.27
C GLU A 83 -0.98 8.00 -12.64
N VAL A 84 -0.14 8.55 -13.52
CA VAL A 84 -0.32 9.90 -14.04
C VAL A 84 -1.63 9.98 -14.83
N ALA A 85 -1.90 8.98 -15.68
CA ALA A 85 -3.12 8.92 -16.47
C ALA A 85 -4.37 8.80 -15.59
N MET A 86 -4.36 7.94 -14.56
CA MET A 86 -5.48 7.82 -13.61
C MET A 86 -5.68 9.10 -12.80
N ARG A 87 -4.61 9.75 -12.34
CA ARG A 87 -4.71 10.98 -11.57
C ARG A 87 -5.26 12.13 -12.42
N SER A 88 -4.79 12.26 -13.66
CA SER A 88 -5.30 13.26 -14.61
C SER A 88 -6.78 13.01 -14.94
N ALA A 89 -7.17 11.76 -15.22
CA ALA A 89 -8.57 11.42 -15.50
C ALA A 89 -9.50 11.72 -14.32
N LYS A 90 -9.04 11.47 -13.08
CA LYS A 90 -9.79 11.84 -11.86
C LYS A 90 -9.89 13.37 -11.70
N THR A 91 -8.84 14.11 -12.01
CA THR A 91 -8.83 15.58 -11.95
C THR A 91 -9.78 16.20 -12.99
N GLU A 92 -9.77 15.71 -14.24
CA GLU A 92 -10.69 16.19 -15.29
C GLU A 92 -12.15 15.92 -14.92
N HIS A 93 -12.44 14.73 -14.37
CA HIS A 93 -13.78 14.38 -13.93
C HIS A 93 -14.25 15.25 -12.75
N LEU A 94 -13.37 15.53 -11.80
CA LEU A 94 -13.65 16.44 -10.67
C LEU A 94 -13.88 17.88 -11.15
N ALA A 95 -13.06 18.36 -12.10
CA ALA A 95 -13.21 19.70 -12.68
C ALA A 95 -14.54 19.83 -13.45
N ALA A 96 -14.90 18.80 -14.22
CA ALA A 96 -16.20 18.74 -14.89
C ALA A 96 -17.37 18.74 -13.88
N GLU A 97 -17.23 18.07 -12.74
CA GLU A 97 -18.27 18.06 -11.70
C GLU A 97 -18.40 19.42 -11.00
N LEU A 98 -17.29 20.09 -10.69
CA LEU A 98 -17.29 21.43 -10.11
C LEU A 98 -17.91 22.46 -11.07
N GLN A 99 -17.55 22.42 -12.35
CA GLN A 99 -18.11 23.29 -13.37
C GLN A 99 -19.61 23.03 -13.59
N ARG A 100 -20.05 21.77 -13.60
CA ARG A 100 -21.47 21.39 -13.68
C ARG A 100 -22.28 21.92 -12.49
N ARG A 101 -21.65 22.01 -11.31
CA ARG A 101 -22.24 22.58 -10.10
C ARG A 101 -22.10 24.11 -10.00
N GLY A 102 -21.58 24.77 -11.04
CA GLY A 102 -21.46 26.22 -11.13
C GLY A 102 -20.22 26.82 -10.48
N TRP A 103 -19.25 26.00 -10.10
CA TRP A 103 -17.96 26.43 -9.54
C TRP A 103 -16.92 26.52 -10.67
N VAL A 104 -16.24 27.67 -10.80
CA VAL A 104 -15.18 27.86 -11.81
C VAL A 104 -13.86 27.32 -11.25
N VAL A 105 -13.23 26.37 -11.96
CA VAL A 105 -11.87 25.90 -11.68
C VAL A 105 -10.88 26.76 -12.48
N MET A 106 -9.98 27.46 -11.79
CA MET A 106 -8.84 28.14 -12.40
C MET A 106 -7.64 27.17 -12.32
N GLU A 107 -6.95 26.94 -13.43
CA GLU A 107 -5.69 26.20 -13.43
C GLU A 107 -4.61 26.99 -12.65
N PRO A 108 -3.78 26.34 -11.80
CA PRO A 108 -2.70 26.99 -11.08
C PRO A 108 -1.52 27.41 -11.97
#